data_AF-A0A2D6GXM7-F1
#
_entry.id   AF-A0A2D6GXM7-F1
#
_cell.length_a   1.000
_cell.length_b   1.000
_cell.length_c   1.000
_cell.angle_alpha   90.00
_cell.angle_beta   90.00
_cell.angle_gamma   90.00
#
_symmetry.space_group_name_H-M   'P 1'
#
loop_
_entity.id
_entity.type
_entity.pdbx_description
1 polymer ?
#
loop_
_entity_poly.entity_id
_entity_poly.type
_entity_poly.pdbx_seq_one_letter_code
_entity_poly.pdbx_strand_id
1 'polypeptide(L)'
;MIMKFMTLQNKSILYSLLTIFFLFVFVALSTNVFAGGDGGGDGGGGGTGTGTGTGTGASAAPGCGNMGANSGGEAGVAAAGVADSDAEGAPRADADADGGDSGGVDGGDPGDVGGYSQGAHYSQGSYGPSYSQGGYYSQGAYTPTPPPTLTPSSGTINAGSPTTITWSCPLSSASSGVNFSTGGAPSGSVTVNPTETTQYIINCPVEGQSQITITVLDPELSISANPDILQPGSTSQITWSGQNVDSCSVTGPNFSASGLSGSQQTAPINEESLYTLVCTNQGGSKNQSVTVRIAPSFEEF
;
A
#
# COMPACT_ATOMS: atom_id res chain seq x y z
N MET A 1 44.78 10.52 -21.77
CA MET A 1 43.41 11.09 -21.66
C MET A 1 42.39 10.42 -22.60
N ILE A 2 42.80 9.81 -23.72
CA ILE A 2 41.89 9.22 -24.72
C ILE A 2 41.35 7.82 -24.34
N MET A 3 42.09 7.00 -23.58
CA MET A 3 41.63 5.66 -23.15
C MET A 3 40.52 5.67 -22.09
N LYS A 4 40.43 6.71 -21.25
CA LYS A 4 39.41 6.82 -20.19
C LYS A 4 38.03 7.26 -20.74
N PHE A 5 38.02 7.85 -21.93
CA PHE A 5 36.78 8.20 -22.66
C PHE A 5 36.15 6.98 -23.36
N MET A 6 36.95 6.00 -23.81
CA MET A 6 36.42 4.78 -24.44
C MET A 6 35.71 3.84 -23.45
N THR A 7 36.10 3.83 -22.17
CA THR A 7 35.45 2.96 -21.17
C THR A 7 34.09 3.49 -20.70
N LEU A 8 33.88 4.81 -20.73
CA LEU A 8 32.61 5.44 -20.34
C LEU A 8 31.55 5.32 -21.43
N GLN A 9 31.94 5.42 -22.70
CA GLN A 9 31.04 5.20 -23.84
C GLN A 9 30.53 3.75 -23.87
N ASN A 10 31.36 2.77 -23.49
CA ASN A 10 30.96 1.36 -23.50
C ASN A 10 29.94 1.02 -22.38
N LYS A 11 30.02 1.68 -21.21
CA LYS A 11 29.03 1.48 -20.13
C LYS A 11 27.65 2.05 -20.49
N SER A 12 27.58 3.23 -21.10
CA SER A 12 26.29 3.81 -21.53
C SER A 12 25.59 2.98 -22.60
N ILE A 13 26.35 2.38 -23.53
CA ILE A 13 25.80 1.49 -24.57
C ILE A 13 25.26 0.20 -23.95
N LEU A 14 25.95 -0.37 -22.95
CA LEU A 14 25.48 -1.54 -22.20
C LEU A 14 24.19 -1.25 -21.40
N TYR A 15 24.06 -0.09 -20.75
CA TYR A 15 22.82 0.28 -20.05
C TYR A 15 21.64 0.54 -21.01
N SER A 16 21.91 1.13 -22.18
CA SER A 16 20.89 1.33 -23.22
C SER A 16 20.42 0.01 -23.84
N LEU A 17 21.31 -0.97 -24.02
CA LEU A 17 20.92 -2.29 -24.54
C LEU A 17 20.16 -3.12 -23.48
N LEU A 18 20.52 -3.00 -22.20
CA LEU A 18 19.83 -3.69 -21.11
C LEU A 18 18.40 -3.16 -20.91
N THR A 19 18.20 -1.85 -21.02
CA THR A 19 16.87 -1.22 -20.91
C THR A 19 15.97 -1.58 -22.10
N ILE A 20 16.52 -1.62 -23.31
CA ILE A 20 15.78 -2.09 -24.50
C ILE A 20 15.39 -3.58 -24.36
N PHE A 21 16.30 -4.43 -23.87
CA PHE A 21 16.00 -5.85 -23.66
C PHE A 21 14.86 -6.07 -22.64
N PHE A 22 14.83 -5.33 -21.54
CA PHE A 22 13.72 -5.37 -20.57
C PHE A 22 12.40 -4.85 -21.15
N LEU A 23 12.44 -3.85 -22.03
CA LEU A 23 11.25 -3.35 -22.72
C LEU A 23 10.63 -4.43 -23.64
N PHE A 24 11.46 -5.21 -24.34
CA PHE A 24 10.98 -6.29 -25.21
C PHE A 24 10.43 -7.50 -24.44
N VAL A 25 10.99 -7.84 -23.27
CA VAL A 25 10.45 -8.90 -22.41
C VAL A 25 9.08 -8.50 -21.85
N PHE A 26 8.85 -7.22 -21.54
CA PHE A 26 7.57 -6.72 -21.04
C PHE A 26 6.47 -6.67 -22.12
N VAL A 27 6.82 -6.35 -23.36
CA VAL A 27 5.86 -6.35 -24.50
C VAL A 27 5.47 -7.78 -24.91
N ALA A 28 6.35 -8.77 -24.73
CA ALA A 28 6.03 -10.17 -25.04
C ALA A 28 5.12 -10.84 -23.98
N LEU A 29 5.13 -10.36 -22.73
CA LEU A 29 4.28 -10.89 -21.65
C LEU A 29 2.85 -10.32 -21.65
N SER A 30 2.61 -9.22 -22.38
CA SER A 30 1.32 -8.51 -22.40
C SER A 30 0.37 -8.92 -23.53
N THR A 31 0.79 -9.78 -24.47
CA THR A 31 -0.06 -10.21 -25.61
C THR A 31 -0.78 -11.55 -25.41
N ASN A 32 -0.72 -12.20 -24.23
CA ASN A 32 -1.36 -13.51 -24.02
C ASN A 32 -2.63 -13.48 -23.16
N VAL A 33 -3.48 -12.48 -23.35
CA VAL A 33 -4.81 -12.47 -22.74
C VAL A 33 -5.86 -12.04 -23.76
N PHE A 34 -6.88 -12.91 -23.90
CA PHE A 34 -8.17 -12.76 -24.59
C PHE A 34 -8.28 -13.08 -26.10
N ALA A 35 -8.82 -14.26 -26.37
CA ALA A 35 -9.87 -14.45 -27.38
C ALA A 35 -10.81 -15.58 -26.91
N GLY A 36 -11.96 -15.19 -26.34
CA GLY A 36 -13.14 -16.03 -26.24
C GLY A 36 -13.97 -15.91 -27.52
N GLY A 37 -14.74 -16.95 -27.83
CA GLY A 37 -15.72 -16.95 -28.92
C GLY A 37 -16.63 -18.17 -28.86
N ASP A 38 -17.91 -17.91 -28.58
CA ASP A 38 -19.04 -18.81 -28.41
C ASP A 38 -19.33 -19.74 -29.61
N GLY A 39 -19.99 -20.87 -29.32
CA GLY A 39 -20.70 -21.68 -30.30
C GLY A 39 -21.60 -22.72 -29.64
N GLY A 40 -22.90 -22.42 -29.55
CA GLY A 40 -23.93 -23.34 -29.06
C GLY A 40 -24.28 -24.46 -30.04
N GLY A 41 -24.97 -25.48 -29.54
CA GLY A 41 -25.54 -26.57 -30.34
C GLY A 41 -26.19 -27.66 -29.49
N ASP A 42 -27.48 -27.86 -29.73
CA ASP A 42 -28.43 -28.74 -29.03
C ASP A 42 -28.13 -30.25 -29.09
N GLY A 43 -28.73 -31.02 -28.17
CA GLY A 43 -29.31 -32.32 -28.51
C GLY A 43 -29.07 -33.49 -27.54
N GLY A 44 -30.13 -33.87 -26.82
CA GLY A 44 -30.64 -35.26 -26.84
C GLY A 44 -29.99 -36.35 -25.97
N GLY A 45 -30.74 -36.76 -24.93
CA GLY A 45 -31.26 -38.14 -24.84
C GLY A 45 -30.38 -39.26 -24.27
N GLY A 46 -30.73 -39.70 -23.05
CA GLY A 46 -31.03 -41.11 -22.75
C GLY A 46 -29.87 -42.11 -22.52
N GLY A 47 -30.04 -42.97 -21.51
CA GLY A 47 -29.45 -44.32 -21.53
C GLY A 47 -28.63 -44.75 -20.32
N THR A 48 -29.31 -45.43 -19.41
CA THR A 48 -28.89 -46.53 -18.53
C THR A 48 -27.52 -47.18 -18.76
N GLY A 49 -26.83 -47.58 -17.68
CA GLY A 49 -25.78 -48.61 -17.80
C GLY A 49 -24.91 -48.83 -16.56
N THR A 50 -25.26 -49.86 -15.79
CA THR A 50 -24.49 -50.49 -14.71
C THR A 50 -23.13 -51.04 -15.16
N GLY A 51 -22.13 -51.08 -14.26
CA GLY A 51 -20.91 -51.85 -14.51
C GLY A 51 -19.85 -51.78 -13.40
N THR A 52 -19.93 -52.74 -12.49
CA THR A 52 -18.91 -53.12 -11.48
C THR A 52 -17.76 -53.94 -12.10
N GLY A 53 -16.56 -53.85 -11.52
CA GLY A 53 -15.47 -54.86 -11.66
C GLY A 53 -14.10 -54.23 -11.97
N THR A 54 -13.16 -54.08 -11.02
CA THR A 54 -12.22 -55.05 -10.39
C THR A 54 -10.83 -55.10 -11.04
N GLY A 55 -9.80 -54.82 -10.21
CA GLY A 55 -8.42 -55.34 -10.31
C GLY A 55 -7.53 -54.62 -11.33
N THR A 56 -6.20 -54.50 -11.20
CA THR A 56 -5.15 -54.92 -10.24
C THR A 56 -3.87 -54.28 -10.80
N GLY A 57 -2.92 -53.84 -9.97
CA GLY A 57 -1.61 -53.46 -10.51
C GLY A 57 -0.73 -52.66 -9.56
N ALA A 58 -0.02 -53.38 -8.70
CA ALA A 58 0.99 -52.87 -7.79
C ALA A 58 2.27 -52.42 -8.52
N SER A 59 2.91 -51.35 -8.03
CA SER A 59 4.36 -51.25 -7.80
C SER A 59 4.58 -49.99 -6.96
N ALA A 60 4.76 -50.16 -5.65
CA ALA A 60 6.07 -50.29 -4.99
C ALA A 60 6.80 -48.94 -4.89
N ALA A 61 6.78 -48.42 -3.66
CA ALA A 61 7.67 -47.39 -3.11
C ALA A 61 9.15 -47.87 -3.13
N PRO A 62 10.13 -47.01 -2.80
CA PRO A 62 10.41 -46.62 -1.40
C PRO A 62 10.64 -45.11 -1.26
N GLY A 63 10.44 -44.43 -0.13
CA GLY A 63 10.61 -44.86 1.24
C GLY A 63 11.71 -44.02 1.88
N CYS A 64 11.31 -43.12 2.77
CA CYS A 64 12.03 -42.58 3.94
C CYS A 64 11.03 -41.61 4.60
N GLY A 65 10.71 -41.66 5.88
CA GLY A 65 11.35 -42.33 7.01
C GLY A 65 10.88 -41.57 8.24
N ASN A 66 10.11 -42.27 9.05
CA ASN A 66 9.29 -41.84 10.18
C ASN A 66 10.12 -41.61 11.47
N MET A 67 9.66 -40.74 12.37
CA MET A 67 9.65 -40.88 13.85
C MET A 67 8.58 -39.89 14.36
N GLY A 68 7.50 -40.20 15.08
CA GLY A 68 7.24 -41.19 16.15
C GLY A 68 6.86 -40.39 17.42
N ALA A 69 5.58 -40.11 17.68
CA ALA A 69 4.62 -40.83 18.54
C ALA A 69 4.80 -40.64 20.09
N ASN A 70 3.76 -40.10 20.76
CA ASN A 70 3.15 -40.61 22.01
C ASN A 70 1.90 -39.75 22.38
N SER A 71 0.65 -40.25 22.31
CA SER A 71 -0.24 -40.82 23.37
C SER A 71 -0.54 -39.89 24.58
N GLY A 72 -1.74 -39.81 25.20
CA GLY A 72 -3.03 -40.53 25.08
C GLY A 72 -4.16 -39.69 25.74
N GLY A 73 -5.43 -39.86 25.34
CA GLY A 73 -6.50 -40.50 26.15
C GLY A 73 -7.53 -39.44 26.64
N GLU A 74 -8.82 -39.65 26.87
CA GLU A 74 -9.83 -40.68 26.54
C GLU A 74 -11.22 -40.11 26.96
N ALA A 75 -12.31 -40.85 26.67
CA ALA A 75 -13.75 -40.65 26.99
C ALA A 75 -14.52 -39.69 26.06
N GLY A 76 -15.53 -40.11 25.26
CA GLY A 76 -16.68 -41.01 25.44
C GLY A 76 -17.93 -40.17 25.09
N VAL A 77 -19.02 -40.58 24.42
CA VAL A 77 -19.69 -41.85 24.10
C VAL A 77 -20.70 -41.58 22.97
N ALA A 78 -21.05 -42.62 22.21
CA ALA A 78 -21.99 -42.61 21.09
C ALA A 78 -23.46 -42.80 21.51
N ALA A 79 -24.41 -42.32 20.69
CA ALA A 79 -25.65 -43.04 20.35
C ALA A 79 -26.37 -42.38 19.15
N ALA A 80 -26.77 -43.20 18.19
CA ALA A 80 -27.62 -42.88 17.05
C ALA A 80 -29.09 -43.28 17.33
N GLY A 81 -30.07 -42.66 16.66
CA GLY A 81 -31.38 -43.29 16.45
C GLY A 81 -32.63 -42.40 16.27
N VAL A 82 -33.01 -42.17 15.01
CA VAL A 82 -34.35 -42.23 14.36
C VAL A 82 -35.55 -41.34 14.80
N ALA A 83 -36.25 -40.84 13.75
CA ALA A 83 -37.50 -40.05 13.60
C ALA A 83 -38.76 -40.65 14.29
N ASP A 84 -39.97 -40.05 14.36
CA ASP A 84 -40.74 -39.06 13.58
C ASP A 84 -41.99 -38.62 14.41
N SER A 85 -42.76 -37.65 13.91
CA SER A 85 -44.21 -37.36 14.06
C SER A 85 -44.65 -36.02 14.68
N ASP A 86 -45.16 -35.18 13.76
CA ASP A 86 -46.39 -34.38 13.79
C ASP A 86 -46.55 -33.16 14.71
N ALA A 87 -46.63 -31.98 14.06
CA ALA A 87 -47.57 -30.92 14.45
C ALA A 87 -47.87 -29.95 13.28
N GLU A 88 -49.11 -30.04 12.81
CA GLU A 88 -49.82 -29.16 11.87
C GLU A 88 -49.94 -27.69 12.33
N GLY A 89 -50.13 -26.77 11.36
CA GLY A 89 -50.96 -25.58 11.56
C GLY A 89 -50.35 -24.22 11.18
N ALA A 90 -50.47 -23.83 9.91
CA ALA A 90 -50.45 -22.44 9.44
C ALA A 90 -51.82 -21.75 9.76
N PRO A 91 -52.02 -20.40 9.65
CA PRO A 91 -51.84 -19.68 8.38
C PRO A 91 -51.28 -18.24 8.47
N ARG A 92 -51.06 -17.73 7.25
CA ARG A 92 -50.53 -16.44 6.82
C ARG A 92 -51.47 -15.28 7.16
N ALA A 93 -50.90 -14.10 7.43
CA ALA A 93 -51.62 -12.83 7.42
C ALA A 93 -51.36 -12.11 6.10
N ASP A 94 -52.46 -11.76 5.44
CA ASP A 94 -52.55 -11.17 4.12
C ASP A 94 -52.14 -9.69 4.11
N ALA A 95 -51.65 -9.28 2.94
CA ALA A 95 -51.34 -7.90 2.59
C ALA A 95 -52.60 -7.23 2.03
N ASP A 96 -53.09 -6.18 2.70
CA ASP A 96 -54.08 -5.29 2.13
C ASP A 96 -53.39 -4.06 1.53
N ALA A 97 -53.57 -3.95 0.22
CA ALA A 97 -53.20 -2.82 -0.61
C ALA A 97 -54.39 -1.86 -0.71
N ASP A 98 -54.18 -0.59 -0.38
CA ASP A 98 -55.11 0.47 -0.74
C ASP A 98 -54.48 1.38 -1.80
N GLY A 99 -55.12 1.43 -2.96
CA GLY A 99 -54.82 2.34 -4.05
C GLY A 99 -56.06 3.13 -4.47
N GLY A 100 -55.87 4.44 -4.64
CA GLY A 100 -56.64 5.31 -5.54
C GLY A 100 -57.87 6.01 -4.96
N ASP A 101 -57.92 7.35 -4.99
CA ASP A 101 -58.51 8.10 -6.12
C ASP A 101 -58.28 9.63 -5.97
N SER A 102 -58.40 10.27 -7.11
CA SER A 102 -58.09 11.59 -7.62
C SER A 102 -58.96 12.77 -7.14
N GLY A 103 -58.42 13.99 -7.38
CA GLY A 103 -59.22 15.15 -7.78
C GLY A 103 -58.91 16.47 -7.08
N GLY A 104 -58.56 17.51 -7.87
CA GLY A 104 -58.91 18.89 -7.54
C GLY A 104 -57.79 19.93 -7.59
N VAL A 105 -57.77 20.70 -8.68
CA VAL A 105 -56.96 21.90 -8.94
C VAL A 105 -57.64 23.18 -8.42
N ASP A 106 -56.85 24.11 -7.86
CA ASP A 106 -56.85 25.59 -8.05
C ASP A 106 -55.81 26.15 -7.05
N GLY A 107 -54.82 26.98 -7.39
CA GLY A 107 -54.86 28.15 -8.28
C GLY A 107 -54.96 29.41 -7.41
N GLY A 108 -53.83 30.08 -7.10
CA GLY A 108 -53.86 31.37 -6.39
C GLY A 108 -52.56 31.80 -5.69
N ASP A 109 -51.81 32.64 -6.39
CA ASP A 109 -50.54 33.32 -6.08
C ASP A 109 -50.72 34.53 -5.09
N PRO A 110 -49.75 35.46 -4.94
CA PRO A 110 -48.71 35.62 -3.91
C PRO A 110 -48.97 36.76 -2.91
N GLY A 111 -48.10 36.94 -1.91
CA GLY A 111 -48.09 38.19 -1.13
C GLY A 111 -47.14 38.25 0.05
N ASP A 112 -45.87 38.53 -0.23
CA ASP A 112 -44.93 39.20 0.66
C ASP A 112 -45.46 40.59 1.03
N VAL A 113 -45.54 40.92 2.32
CA VAL A 113 -45.27 42.28 2.84
C VAL A 113 -44.85 42.22 4.30
N GLY A 114 -43.66 42.78 4.54
CA GLY A 114 -43.10 43.05 5.86
C GLY A 114 -43.83 44.13 6.66
N GLY A 115 -43.31 44.30 7.87
CA GLY A 115 -43.98 44.96 8.98
C GLY A 115 -44.14 46.48 8.92
N TYR A 116 -44.99 46.96 9.82
CA TYR A 116 -44.84 48.25 10.51
C TYR A 116 -45.51 48.15 11.88
N SER A 117 -44.91 48.90 12.80
CA SER A 117 -45.16 49.00 14.22
C SER A 117 -46.27 50.02 14.55
N GLN A 118 -46.55 50.17 15.86
CA GLN A 118 -47.31 51.22 16.55
C GLN A 118 -48.83 50.95 16.67
N GLY A 119 -49.52 51.02 17.82
CA GLY A 119 -49.18 51.39 19.18
C GLY A 119 -50.48 51.75 19.93
N ALA A 120 -50.74 51.07 21.05
CA ALA A 120 -51.56 51.44 22.22
C ALA A 120 -53.09 51.66 22.11
N HIS A 121 -53.87 51.01 23.01
CA HIS A 121 -54.55 51.62 24.18
C HIS A 121 -55.74 50.77 24.73
N TYR A 122 -55.67 50.39 26.03
CA TYR A 122 -56.66 49.95 27.07
C TYR A 122 -57.85 49.02 26.69
N SER A 123 -58.41 48.06 27.45
CA SER A 123 -58.51 47.76 28.89
C SER A 123 -59.22 46.38 29.07
N GLN A 124 -58.86 45.66 30.13
CA GLN A 124 -59.69 44.68 30.89
C GLN A 124 -60.35 43.51 30.12
N GLY A 125 -59.76 42.33 30.28
CA GLY A 125 -60.37 41.05 29.93
C GLY A 125 -59.54 39.91 30.50
N SER A 126 -59.87 39.51 31.74
CA SER A 126 -59.19 38.45 32.48
C SER A 126 -59.63 37.08 31.96
N TYR A 127 -58.88 36.53 31.01
CA TYR A 127 -58.94 35.11 30.65
C TYR A 127 -57.50 34.68 30.35
N GLY A 128 -56.90 33.89 31.26
CA GLY A 128 -55.54 33.39 31.06
C GLY A 128 -55.51 32.44 29.87
N PRO A 129 -54.56 32.58 28.92
CA PRO A 129 -54.33 31.53 27.96
C PRO A 129 -53.62 30.39 28.70
N SER A 130 -54.27 29.22 28.74
CA SER A 130 -53.60 27.96 29.03
C SER A 130 -52.38 27.86 28.12
N TYR A 131 -51.19 27.82 28.73
CA TYR A 131 -49.97 27.47 28.04
C TYR A 131 -50.14 26.04 27.49
N SER A 132 -50.56 25.90 26.24
CA SER A 132 -50.25 24.68 25.52
C SER A 132 -48.75 24.70 25.30
N GLN A 133 -48.03 23.88 26.07
CA GLN A 133 -46.60 23.62 25.87
C GLN A 133 -46.38 23.32 24.39
N GLY A 134 -45.82 24.30 23.68
CA GLY A 134 -45.30 24.10 22.34
C GLY A 134 -44.24 23.03 22.44
N GLY A 135 -44.44 21.92 21.73
CA GLY A 135 -43.50 20.83 21.68
C GLY A 135 -42.12 21.37 21.32
N TYR A 136 -41.15 21.13 22.20
CA TYR A 136 -39.75 21.32 21.88
C TYR A 136 -39.43 20.37 20.72
N TYR A 137 -39.28 20.93 19.52
CA TYR A 137 -38.55 20.23 18.47
C TYR A 137 -37.12 20.07 19.00
N SER A 138 -36.77 18.86 19.45
CA SER A 138 -35.38 18.53 19.67
C SER A 138 -34.70 18.58 18.31
N GLN A 139 -33.93 19.64 18.04
CA GLN A 139 -32.97 19.63 16.95
C GLN A 139 -32.12 18.37 17.14
N GLY A 140 -32.22 17.43 16.20
CA GLY A 140 -31.37 16.26 16.18
C GLY A 140 -29.91 16.71 16.22
N ALA A 141 -29.14 16.19 17.16
CA ALA A 141 -27.71 16.47 17.23
C ALA A 141 -27.06 15.95 15.94
N TYR A 142 -26.55 16.85 15.10
CA TYR A 142 -25.71 16.48 13.98
C TYR A 142 -24.40 15.91 14.55
N THR A 143 -24.24 14.59 14.55
CA THR A 143 -22.94 13.97 14.80
C THR A 143 -22.06 14.21 13.58
N PRO A 144 -20.89 14.87 13.71
CA PRO A 144 -20.01 15.10 12.59
C PRO A 144 -19.54 13.75 12.02
N THR A 145 -19.75 13.57 10.73
CA THR A 145 -19.25 12.44 9.94
C THR A 145 -17.72 12.37 10.08
N PRO A 146 -17.12 11.28 10.62
CA PRO A 146 -15.68 11.15 10.66
C PRO A 146 -15.09 11.19 9.24
N PRO A 147 -13.98 11.91 9.01
CA PRO A 147 -13.34 11.96 7.70
C PRO A 147 -12.54 10.66 7.44
N PRO A 148 -12.28 10.34 6.16
CA PRO A 148 -11.43 9.22 5.82
C PRO A 148 -9.97 9.52 6.16
N THR A 149 -9.22 8.51 6.59
CA THR A 149 -7.81 8.66 6.97
C THR A 149 -6.89 7.99 5.97
N LEU A 150 -5.77 8.66 5.70
CA LEU A 150 -4.67 8.17 4.87
C LEU A 150 -3.38 8.62 5.51
N THR A 151 -2.54 7.69 5.94
CA THR A 151 -1.34 7.99 6.72
C THR A 151 -0.16 7.16 6.24
N PRO A 152 0.97 7.78 5.85
CA PRO A 152 2.19 7.05 5.55
C PRO A 152 3.00 6.80 6.81
N SER A 153 3.78 5.71 6.85
CA SER A 153 4.78 5.48 7.89
C SER A 153 5.95 6.45 7.80
N SER A 154 6.27 6.93 6.59
CA SER A 154 7.14 8.08 6.36
C SER A 154 6.62 8.95 5.22
N GLY A 155 6.53 10.27 5.47
CA GLY A 155 6.14 11.27 4.47
C GLY A 155 7.30 11.78 3.60
N THR A 156 8.54 11.40 3.92
CA THR A 156 9.73 11.74 3.13
C THR A 156 10.65 10.54 3.07
N ILE A 157 11.08 10.17 1.87
CA ILE A 157 11.91 8.98 1.63
C ILE A 157 12.98 9.26 0.58
N ASN A 158 14.04 8.45 0.57
CA ASN A 158 14.95 8.41 -0.57
C ASN A 158 14.34 7.61 -1.73
N ALA A 159 14.67 7.96 -2.98
CA ALA A 159 14.11 7.34 -4.17
C ALA A 159 14.13 5.81 -4.14
N GLY A 160 12.97 5.19 -4.36
CA GLY A 160 12.77 3.74 -4.37
C GLY A 160 12.71 3.09 -2.98
N SER A 161 12.91 3.85 -1.89
CA SER A 161 12.77 3.32 -0.53
C SER A 161 11.33 2.92 -0.23
N PRO A 162 11.09 1.87 0.55
CA PRO A 162 9.74 1.46 0.91
C PRO A 162 9.12 2.42 1.93
N THR A 163 7.83 2.69 1.77
CA THR A 163 6.99 3.34 2.80
C THR A 163 5.63 2.65 2.81
N THR A 164 5.02 2.55 4.00
CA THR A 164 3.74 1.86 4.17
C THR A 164 2.65 2.91 4.30
N ILE A 165 1.64 2.85 3.43
CA ILE A 165 0.45 3.68 3.50
C ILE A 165 -0.65 2.87 4.18
N THR A 166 -1.22 3.43 5.25
CA THR A 166 -2.37 2.89 5.97
C THR A 166 -3.59 3.76 5.71
N TRP A 167 -4.74 3.15 5.46
CA TRP A 167 -6.00 3.85 5.21
C TRP A 167 -7.14 3.33 6.09
N SER A 168 -8.13 4.20 6.32
CA SER A 168 -9.40 3.85 6.94
C SER A 168 -10.54 4.69 6.35
N CYS A 169 -11.62 4.03 5.95
CA CYS A 169 -12.91 4.62 5.61
C CYS A 169 -13.94 4.19 6.69
N PRO A 170 -14.02 4.89 7.84
CA PRO A 170 -14.89 4.51 8.97
C PRO A 170 -16.36 4.24 8.62
N LEU A 171 -16.90 4.91 7.61
CA LEU A 171 -18.32 4.81 7.24
C LEU A 171 -18.57 4.12 5.90
N SER A 172 -17.52 3.71 5.19
CA SER A 172 -17.66 3.06 3.89
C SER A 172 -17.34 1.56 4.00
N SER A 173 -18.06 0.71 3.27
CA SER A 173 -17.78 -0.73 3.18
C SER A 173 -16.72 -1.09 2.12
N ALA A 174 -16.32 -0.11 1.30
CA ALA A 174 -15.34 -0.25 0.24
C ALA A 174 -14.48 1.00 0.13
N SER A 175 -13.33 0.88 -0.54
CA SER A 175 -12.45 2.00 -0.83
C SER A 175 -11.74 1.82 -2.18
N SER A 176 -11.27 2.92 -2.77
CA SER A 176 -10.40 2.89 -3.96
C SER A 176 -9.22 3.85 -3.80
N GLY A 177 -8.04 3.42 -4.24
CA GLY A 177 -6.81 4.21 -4.18
C GLY A 177 -6.38 4.74 -5.54
N VAL A 178 -5.72 5.90 -5.55
CA VAL A 178 -4.97 6.43 -6.70
C VAL A 178 -3.48 6.30 -6.40
N ASN A 179 -2.71 5.72 -7.32
CA ASN A 179 -1.28 5.36 -7.18
C ASN A 179 -0.98 4.26 -6.14
N PHE A 180 -2.00 3.62 -5.58
CA PHE A 180 -1.88 2.41 -4.76
C PHE A 180 -3.16 1.58 -4.83
N SER A 181 -3.07 0.29 -4.48
CA SER A 181 -4.24 -0.60 -4.42
C SER A 181 -4.71 -0.77 -2.98
N THR A 182 -6.02 -0.61 -2.78
CA THR A 182 -6.71 -0.89 -1.51
C THR A 182 -7.27 -2.31 -1.43
N GLY A 183 -7.25 -3.06 -2.56
CA GLY A 183 -7.97 -4.33 -2.68
C GLY A 183 -9.49 -4.22 -2.48
N GLY A 184 -10.05 -3.02 -2.53
CA GLY A 184 -11.45 -2.75 -2.20
C GLY A 184 -11.78 -2.74 -0.71
N ALA A 185 -10.82 -3.00 0.17
CA ALA A 185 -11.05 -3.08 1.61
C ALA A 185 -11.25 -1.69 2.25
N PRO A 186 -12.20 -1.51 3.20
CA PRO A 186 -12.47 -0.21 3.83
C PRO A 186 -11.31 0.26 4.73
N SER A 187 -10.46 -0.65 5.18
CA SER A 187 -9.25 -0.35 5.94
C SER A 187 -8.15 -1.33 5.56
N GLY A 188 -6.90 -0.88 5.62
CA GLY A 188 -5.76 -1.73 5.33
C GLY A 188 -4.45 -0.96 5.28
N SER A 189 -3.41 -1.66 4.86
CA SER A 189 -2.08 -1.09 4.66
C SER A 189 -1.42 -1.69 3.43
N VAL A 190 -0.64 -0.89 2.70
CA VAL A 190 0.13 -1.33 1.54
C VAL A 190 1.52 -0.68 1.55
N THR A 191 2.53 -1.42 1.12
CA THR A 191 3.87 -0.88 0.92
C THR A 191 4.03 -0.40 -0.51
N VAL A 192 4.55 0.81 -0.67
CA VAL A 192 4.86 1.45 -1.94
C VAL A 192 6.32 1.89 -1.97
N ASN A 193 6.90 2.01 -3.17
CA ASN A 193 8.30 2.37 -3.40
C ASN A 193 8.43 3.47 -4.47
N PRO A 194 7.89 4.68 -4.23
CA PRO A 194 7.94 5.73 -5.25
C PRO A 194 9.37 6.18 -5.54
N THR A 195 9.67 6.42 -6.82
CA THR A 195 10.96 6.97 -7.29
C THR A 195 10.92 8.48 -7.47
N GLU A 196 9.72 9.06 -7.52
CA GLU A 196 9.46 10.49 -7.64
C GLU A 196 8.41 10.92 -6.63
N THR A 197 8.39 12.22 -6.29
CA THR A 197 7.39 12.77 -5.36
C THR A 197 5.99 12.50 -5.89
N THR A 198 5.23 11.69 -5.16
CA THR A 198 3.95 11.14 -5.63
C THR A 198 2.84 11.48 -4.64
N GLN A 199 1.71 11.93 -5.18
CA GLN A 199 0.49 12.13 -4.42
C GLN A 199 -0.34 10.85 -4.42
N TYR A 200 -0.83 10.48 -3.24
CA TYR A 200 -1.69 9.32 -3.03
C TYR A 200 -3.05 9.79 -2.53
N ILE A 201 -4.12 9.22 -3.09
CA ILE A 201 -5.50 9.61 -2.78
C ILE A 201 -6.29 8.37 -2.42
N ILE A 202 -7.00 8.41 -1.30
CA ILE A 202 -8.01 7.42 -0.93
C ILE A 202 -9.38 8.02 -1.21
N ASN A 203 -10.23 7.25 -1.89
CA ASN A 203 -11.62 7.58 -2.14
C ASN A 203 -12.51 6.60 -1.37
N CYS A 204 -13.33 7.14 -0.47
CA CYS A 204 -14.32 6.44 0.33
C CYS A 204 -15.73 6.88 -0.15
N PRO A 205 -16.60 5.96 -0.58
CA PRO A 205 -17.91 6.29 -1.15
C PRO A 205 -18.79 7.20 -0.28
N VAL A 206 -18.72 7.09 1.05
CA VAL A 206 -19.57 7.85 1.98
C VAL A 206 -18.89 9.13 2.49
N GLU A 207 -17.58 9.06 2.72
CA GLU A 207 -16.83 10.11 3.45
C GLU A 207 -16.08 11.06 2.51
N GLY A 208 -16.09 10.78 1.20
CA GLY A 208 -15.36 11.54 0.19
C GLY A 208 -13.92 11.06 0.04
N GLN A 209 -12.97 11.98 -0.09
CA GLN A 209 -11.58 11.66 -0.37
C GLN A 209 -10.62 12.24 0.67
N SER A 210 -9.48 11.57 0.85
CA SER A 210 -8.33 12.07 1.61
C SER A 210 -7.06 11.87 0.79
N GLN A 211 -6.06 12.74 0.99
CA GLN A 211 -4.84 12.72 0.18
C GLN A 211 -3.61 12.99 1.04
N ILE A 212 -2.50 12.39 0.62
CA ILE A 212 -1.17 12.64 1.17
C ILE A 212 -0.18 12.81 0.02
N THR A 213 0.90 13.53 0.27
CA THR A 213 2.03 13.60 -0.66
C THR A 213 3.24 12.98 0.02
N ILE A 214 3.90 12.04 -0.67
CA ILE A 214 5.15 11.45 -0.23
C ILE A 214 6.27 12.12 -1.01
N THR A 215 7.09 12.89 -0.30
CA THR A 215 8.24 13.58 -0.88
C THR A 215 9.38 12.60 -1.09
N VAL A 216 9.92 12.57 -2.32
CA VAL A 216 11.06 11.73 -2.66
C VAL A 216 12.31 12.59 -2.83
N LEU A 217 13.36 12.23 -2.09
CA LEU A 217 14.69 12.82 -2.20
C LEU A 217 15.59 11.92 -3.03
N ASP A 218 16.52 12.50 -3.79
CA ASP A 218 17.54 11.77 -4.55
C ASP A 218 18.96 12.17 -4.10
N PRO A 219 19.52 11.46 -3.08
CA PRO A 219 20.87 11.73 -2.60
C PRO A 219 21.92 11.30 -3.62
N GLU A 220 22.81 12.21 -4.02
CA GLU A 220 23.97 11.87 -4.84
C GLU A 220 25.22 11.84 -3.98
N LEU A 221 25.87 10.68 -3.90
CA LEU A 221 27.08 10.48 -3.12
C LEU A 221 28.27 10.24 -4.04
N SER A 222 29.44 10.71 -3.62
CA SER A 222 30.70 10.40 -4.26
C SER A 222 31.78 10.27 -3.20
N ILE A 223 32.59 9.23 -3.33
CA ILE A 223 33.81 9.02 -2.55
C ILE A 223 34.88 8.43 -3.47
N SER A 224 36.10 8.92 -3.32
CA SER A 224 37.25 8.50 -4.11
C SER A 224 38.52 8.48 -3.26
N ALA A 225 39.47 7.66 -3.67
CA ALA A 225 40.79 7.57 -3.08
C ALA A 225 41.84 7.85 -4.17
N ASN A 226 42.84 8.65 -3.86
CA ASN A 226 43.94 8.96 -4.77
C ASN A 226 45.29 8.98 -4.04
N PRO A 227 46.21 8.06 -4.37
CA PRO A 227 46.02 6.90 -5.25
C PRO A 227 45.16 5.80 -4.58
N ASP A 228 44.51 4.96 -5.38
CA ASP A 228 43.70 3.81 -4.94
C ASP A 228 44.50 2.50 -4.83
N ILE A 229 45.74 2.50 -5.34
CA ILE A 229 46.71 1.41 -5.18
C ILE A 229 48.00 2.01 -4.63
N LEU A 230 48.52 1.40 -3.57
CA LEU A 230 49.64 1.90 -2.77
C LEU A 230 50.69 0.83 -2.53
N GLN A 231 51.95 1.23 -2.33
CA GLN A 231 52.93 0.39 -1.65
C GLN A 231 52.68 0.42 -0.13
N PRO A 232 53.04 -0.64 0.61
CA PRO A 232 52.94 -0.64 2.07
C PRO A 232 53.60 0.61 2.69
N GLY A 233 52.94 1.21 3.67
CA GLY A 233 53.40 2.41 4.37
C GLY A 233 53.12 3.73 3.64
N SER A 234 52.55 3.70 2.44
CA SER A 234 52.14 4.92 1.73
C SER A 234 50.78 5.44 2.20
N THR A 235 50.43 6.67 1.82
CA THR A 235 49.15 7.31 2.20
C THR A 235 48.28 7.55 0.97
N SER A 236 46.96 7.59 1.14
CA SER A 236 46.00 7.99 0.11
C SER A 236 45.30 9.28 0.52
N GLN A 237 44.83 10.05 -0.46
CA GLN A 237 43.90 11.15 -0.24
C GLN A 237 42.47 10.67 -0.49
N ILE A 238 41.65 10.67 0.56
CA ILE A 238 40.22 10.35 0.46
C ILE A 238 39.46 11.66 0.24
N THR A 239 38.69 11.72 -0.84
CA THR A 239 37.85 12.88 -1.18
C THR A 239 36.40 12.44 -1.32
N TRP A 240 35.48 13.18 -0.71
CA TRP A 240 34.06 12.84 -0.67
C TRP A 240 33.16 14.06 -0.88
N SER A 241 31.95 13.80 -1.36
CA SER A 241 30.86 14.78 -1.47
C SER A 241 29.50 14.10 -1.41
N GLY A 242 28.52 14.76 -0.79
CA GLY A 242 27.12 14.39 -0.79
C GLY A 242 26.24 15.58 -1.17
N GLN A 243 25.25 15.34 -2.02
CA GLN A 243 24.21 16.30 -2.42
C GLN A 243 22.84 15.77 -2.01
N ASN A 244 21.89 16.69 -1.74
CA ASN A 244 20.55 16.36 -1.22
C ASN A 244 20.59 15.54 0.09
N VAL A 245 21.57 15.85 0.93
CA VAL A 245 21.80 15.24 2.24
C VAL A 245 22.06 16.31 3.30
N ASP A 246 21.68 15.99 4.54
CA ASP A 246 21.78 16.91 5.68
C ASP A 246 23.10 16.73 6.44
N SER A 247 23.64 15.51 6.46
CA SER A 247 24.94 15.22 7.07
C SER A 247 25.65 14.07 6.39
N CYS A 248 26.99 14.08 6.47
CA CYS A 248 27.85 13.03 5.94
C CYS A 248 29.00 12.74 6.89
N SER A 249 29.38 11.47 7.00
CA SER A 249 30.56 10.99 7.69
C SER A 249 31.30 9.96 6.85
N VAL A 250 32.63 9.98 6.90
CA VAL A 250 33.49 8.98 6.29
C VAL A 250 34.22 8.22 7.38
N THR A 251 34.18 6.90 7.31
CA THR A 251 34.84 6.01 8.28
C THR A 251 35.71 4.99 7.55
N GLY A 252 36.89 4.73 8.09
CA GLY A 252 37.80 3.68 7.62
C GLY A 252 38.89 3.39 8.65
N PRO A 253 39.86 2.50 8.33
CA PRO A 253 40.96 2.17 9.23
C PRO A 253 41.77 3.42 9.61
N ASN A 254 41.82 3.71 10.92
CA ASN A 254 42.48 4.91 11.48
C ASN A 254 42.07 6.23 10.79
N PHE A 255 40.84 6.30 10.29
CA PHE A 255 40.33 7.42 9.52
C PHE A 255 38.89 7.72 9.91
N SER A 256 38.64 8.97 10.28
CA SER A 256 37.29 9.50 10.42
C SER A 256 37.26 10.94 9.92
N ALA A 257 36.20 11.27 9.19
CA ALA A 257 35.94 12.62 8.74
C ALA A 257 34.43 12.87 8.73
N SER A 258 34.04 14.14 8.79
CA SER A 258 32.64 14.56 8.72
C SER A 258 32.51 15.82 7.88
N GLY A 259 31.30 16.08 7.39
CA GLY A 259 30.98 17.21 6.53
C GLY A 259 30.46 16.75 5.17
N LEU A 260 29.56 17.56 4.58
CA LEU A 260 28.90 17.27 3.31
C LEU A 260 29.88 17.06 2.15
N SER A 261 31.06 17.65 2.25
CA SER A 261 32.17 17.41 1.34
C SER A 261 33.48 17.62 2.07
N GLY A 262 34.55 16.98 1.58
CA GLY A 262 35.88 17.21 2.11
C GLY A 262 36.94 16.38 1.41
N SER A 263 38.19 16.62 1.81
CA SER A 263 39.36 15.86 1.38
C SER A 263 40.32 15.74 2.55
N GLN A 264 40.78 14.53 2.84
CA GLN A 264 41.68 14.26 3.94
C GLN A 264 42.63 13.13 3.60
N GLN A 265 43.87 13.26 4.04
CA GLN A 265 44.91 12.25 3.87
C GLN A 265 44.76 11.14 4.93
N THR A 266 45.00 9.91 4.53
CA THR A 266 45.00 8.75 5.43
C THR A 266 46.28 8.69 6.25
N ALA A 267 46.25 7.93 7.34
CA ALA A 267 47.47 7.37 7.92
C ALA A 267 48.16 6.41 6.92
N PRO A 268 49.45 6.08 7.13
CA PRO A 268 50.13 5.03 6.36
C PRO A 268 49.33 3.73 6.32
N ILE A 269 49.13 3.19 5.12
CA ILE A 269 48.33 1.98 4.88
C ILE A 269 49.26 0.81 4.57
N ASN A 270 49.12 -0.29 5.32
CA ASN A 270 49.92 -1.51 5.14
C ASN A 270 49.09 -2.69 4.59
N GLU A 271 47.76 -2.57 4.62
CA GLU A 271 46.81 -3.62 4.21
C GLU A 271 45.64 -3.00 3.43
N GLU A 272 44.95 -3.81 2.64
CA GLU A 272 43.76 -3.36 1.91
C GLU A 272 42.73 -2.73 2.87
N SER A 273 42.31 -1.51 2.57
CA SER A 273 41.50 -0.68 3.47
C SER A 273 40.24 -0.20 2.78
N LEU A 274 39.10 -0.40 3.44
CA LEU A 274 37.78 0.07 2.97
C LEU A 274 37.41 1.37 3.67
N TYR A 275 37.05 2.38 2.88
CA TYR A 275 36.52 3.66 3.37
C TYR A 275 35.08 3.79 2.95
N THR A 276 34.20 4.07 3.91
CA THR A 276 32.76 4.16 3.71
C THR A 276 32.28 5.58 4.03
N LEU A 277 31.66 6.22 3.05
CA LEU A 277 30.87 7.44 3.20
C LEU A 277 29.44 7.05 3.56
N VAL A 278 28.93 7.57 4.67
CA VAL A 278 27.53 7.46 5.08
C VAL A 278 26.97 8.87 5.16
N CYS A 279 25.88 9.11 4.42
CA CYS A 279 25.16 10.37 4.48
C CYS A 279 23.70 10.13 4.84
N THR A 280 23.13 11.09 5.57
CA THR A 280 21.76 11.01 6.06
C THR A 280 20.96 12.22 5.63
N ASN A 281 19.66 12.01 5.44
CA ASN A 281 18.67 13.05 5.29
C ASN A 281 17.35 12.64 5.94
N GLN A 282 16.34 13.48 5.82
CA GLN A 282 14.98 13.17 6.27
C GLN A 282 14.41 11.87 5.66
N GLY A 283 14.85 11.49 4.45
CA GLY A 283 14.46 10.27 3.76
C GLY A 283 15.21 9.00 4.19
N GLY A 284 16.19 9.10 5.09
CA GLY A 284 16.99 8.01 5.61
C GLY A 284 18.48 8.13 5.29
N SER A 285 19.20 7.00 5.35
CA SER A 285 20.65 6.97 5.12
C SER A 285 20.99 6.33 3.77
N LYS A 286 21.98 6.88 3.07
CA LYS A 286 22.62 6.30 1.89
C LYS A 286 24.12 6.18 2.15
N ASN A 287 24.75 5.17 1.55
CA ASN A 287 26.19 4.96 1.70
C ASN A 287 26.87 4.70 0.36
N GLN A 288 28.18 4.96 0.32
CA GLN A 288 29.07 4.62 -0.77
C GLN A 288 30.44 4.28 -0.20
N SER A 289 31.22 3.45 -0.88
CA SER A 289 32.55 3.08 -0.41
C SER A 289 33.60 3.15 -1.52
N VAL A 290 34.86 3.27 -1.09
CA VAL A 290 36.04 3.13 -1.92
C VAL A 290 37.05 2.23 -1.22
N THR A 291 37.70 1.35 -1.96
CA THR A 291 38.74 0.45 -1.45
C THR A 291 40.10 0.94 -1.91
N VAL A 292 41.03 1.10 -0.96
CA VAL A 292 42.45 1.33 -1.23
C VAL A 292 43.19 0.01 -1.11
N ARG A 293 43.90 -0.38 -2.16
CA ARG A 293 44.59 -1.67 -2.26
C ARG A 293 46.08 -1.51 -2.08
N ILE A 294 46.73 -2.58 -1.63
CA ILE A 294 48.18 -2.65 -1.57
C ILE A 294 48.69 -3.39 -2.80
N ALA A 295 49.67 -2.80 -3.48
CA ALA A 295 50.37 -3.43 -4.58
C ALA A 295 51.13 -4.66 -4.05
N PRO A 296 51.00 -5.82 -4.71
CA PRO A 296 51.73 -7.01 -4.29
C PRO A 296 53.24 -6.77 -4.40
N SER A 297 53.99 -7.17 -3.38
CA SER A 297 55.45 -7.29 -3.47
C SER A 297 55.79 -8.64 -4.07
N PHE A 298 56.66 -8.66 -5.10
CA PHE A 298 57.23 -9.89 -5.62
C PHE A 298 58.56 -10.14 -4.92
N GLU A 299 58.65 -11.18 -4.10
CA GLU A 299 59.94 -11.71 -3.62
C GLU A 299 60.29 -12.93 -4.48
N GLU A 300 61.42 -12.84 -5.19
CA GLU A 300 61.99 -13.98 -5.90
C GLU A 300 62.81 -14.81 -4.88
N PHE A 301 62.48 -16.09 -4.76
CA PHE A 301 63.13 -17.05 -3.84
C PHE A 301 64.26 -17.81 -4.54
#